data_AF-A0A1V3KWZ3-F1
#
_entry.id   AF-A0A1V3KWZ3-F1
#
_cell.length_a   1.000
_cell.length_b   1.000
_cell.length_c   1.000
_cell.angle_alpha   90.00
_cell.angle_beta   90.00
_cell.angle_gamma   90.00
#
_symmetry.space_group_name_H-M   'P 1'
#
loop_
_entity.id
_entity.type
_entity.pdbx_description
1 polymer ?
#
loop_
_entity_poly.entity_id
_entity_poly.type
_entity_poly.pdbx_seq_one_letter_code
_entity_poly.pdbx_strand_id
1 'polypeptide(L)' 'MKERAGLAEADLHFHDTRREALSRLSEKVDVMTLAKISGHRDIKILLNTYYAPKMEDVVKLLD' A
#
# COMPACT_ATOMS: atom_id res chain seq x y z
N MET A 1 -19.91 -5.68 6.78
CA MET A 1 -19.27 -4.93 5.66
C MET A 1 -19.31 -5.72 4.35
N LYS A 2 -18.85 -6.98 4.35
CA LYS A 2 -18.84 -7.84 3.15
C LYS A 2 -20.20 -8.00 2.46
N GLU A 3 -21.25 -8.31 3.22
CA GLU A 3 -22.62 -8.49 2.71
C GLU A 3 -23.17 -7.22 2.04
N ARG A 4 -23.01 -6.06 2.67
CA ARG A 4 -23.40 -4.75 2.10
C ARG A 4 -22.63 -4.39 0.83
N ALA A 5 -21.46 -4.96 0.62
CA ALA A 5 -20.62 -4.75 -0.55
C ALA A 5 -20.82 -5.83 -1.63
N GLY A 6 -21.74 -6.79 -1.44
CA GLY A 6 -21.94 -7.91 -2.35
C GLY A 6 -20.81 -8.94 -2.36
N LEU A 7 -19.98 -8.97 -1.31
CA LEU A 7 -18.78 -9.81 -1.18
C LEU A 7 -18.94 -10.89 -0.09
N ALA A 8 -20.16 -11.37 0.14
CA ALA A 8 -20.46 -12.34 1.21
C ALA A 8 -19.66 -13.64 1.06
N GLU A 9 -19.57 -14.16 -0.18
CA GLU A 9 -18.87 -15.41 -0.52
C GLU A 9 -17.37 -15.22 -0.79
N ALA A 10 -16.87 -13.98 -0.71
CA ALA A 10 -15.46 -13.71 -0.95
C ALA A 10 -14.62 -14.08 0.28
N ASP A 11 -13.52 -14.80 0.06
CA ASP A 11 -12.53 -15.15 1.09
C ASP A 11 -11.64 -13.93 1.44
N LEU A 12 -12.28 -12.86 1.90
CA LEU A 12 -11.63 -11.62 2.31
C LEU A 12 -11.58 -11.51 3.82
N HIS A 13 -10.39 -11.21 4.32
CA HIS A 13 -10.12 -11.01 5.73
C HIS A 13 -9.85 -9.54 6.03
N PHE A 14 -9.89 -9.17 7.31
CA PHE A 14 -9.64 -7.80 7.73
C PHE A 14 -8.23 -7.32 7.32
N HIS A 15 -7.21 -8.18 7.40
CA HIS A 15 -5.84 -7.81 7.06
C HIS A 15 -5.64 -7.50 5.57
N ASP A 16 -6.47 -8.05 4.68
CA ASP A 16 -6.43 -7.74 3.25
C ASP A 16 -6.74 -6.27 2.98
N THR A 17 -7.61 -5.65 3.79
CA THR A 17 -7.91 -4.21 3.66
C THR A 17 -6.69 -3.35 3.91
N ARG A 18 -5.84 -3.74 4.87
CA ARG A 18 -4.58 -3.05 5.15
C ARG A 18 -3.60 -3.24 4.00
N ARG A 19 -3.48 -4.45 3.47
CA ARG A 19 -2.61 -4.75 2.32
C ARG A 19 -3.01 -3.91 1.10
N GLU A 20 -4.31 -3.84 0.81
CA GLU A 20 -4.86 -3.06 -0.30
C GLU A 20 -4.62 -1.56 -0.11
N ALA A 21 -4.91 -1.03 1.07
CA ALA A 21 -4.71 0.38 1.38
C ALA A 21 -3.24 0.79 1.26
N LEU A 22 -2.30 -0.04 1.75
CA LEU A 22 -0.87 0.24 1.65
C LEU A 22 -0.37 0.20 0.21
N SER A 23 -0.85 -0.74 -0.60
CA SER A 23 -0.50 -0.85 -2.02
C SER A 23 -0.96 0.38 -2.81
N ARG A 24 -2.16 0.91 -2.52
CA ARG A 24 -2.64 2.14 -3.18
C ARG A 24 -1.94 3.41 -2.69
N LEU A 25 -1.56 3.43 -1.41
CA LEU A 25 -0.89 4.60 -0.83
C LEU A 25 0.58 4.68 -1.25
N SER A 26 1.27 3.55 -1.47
CA SER A 26 2.67 3.57 -1.91
C SER A 26 2.87 4.20 -3.29
N GLU A 27 1.83 4.25 -4.13
CA GLU A 27 1.84 5.00 -5.39
C GLU A 27 1.74 6.52 -5.21
N LYS A 28 1.30 6.98 -4.03
CA LYS A 28 0.95 8.39 -3.77
C LYS A 28 1.89 9.09 -2.80
N VAL A 29 2.53 8.33 -1.91
CA VAL A 29 3.42 8.86 -0.87
C VAL A 29 4.71 8.07 -0.82
N ASP A 30 5.78 8.73 -0.40
CA ASP A 30 7.06 8.08 -0.17
C ASP A 30 6.99 7.06 0.98
N VAL A 31 7.97 6.16 1.02
CA VAL A 31 8.02 5.04 1.98
C VAL A 31 8.06 5.50 3.45
N MET A 32 8.64 6.66 3.75
CA MET A 32 8.75 7.17 5.12
C MET A 32 7.41 7.76 5.59
N THR A 33 6.74 8.50 4.70
CA THR A 33 5.37 8.98 4.94
C THR A 33 4.40 7.80 5.09
N LEU A 34 4.52 6.79 4.22
CA LEU A 34 3.74 5.56 4.30
C LEU A 34 3.96 4.86 5.65
N ALA A 35 5.19 4.80 6.15
CA ALA A 35 5.52 4.22 7.46
C ALA A 35 4.81 4.94 8.60
N LYS A 36 4.80 6.28 8.60
CA LYS A 36 4.09 7.09 9.60
C LYS A 36 2.57 6.88 9.55
N ILE A 37 1.97 6.88 8.35
CA ILE A 37 0.53 6.65 8.18
C ILE A 37 0.13 5.25 8.66
N SER A 38 0.93 4.25 8.30
CA SER A 38 0.61 2.86 8.54
C SER A 38 1.01 2.37 9.94
N GLY A 39 1.87 3.10 10.65
CA GLY A 39 2.40 2.71 11.96
C GLY A 39 3.48 1.62 11.89
N HIS A 40 4.16 1.45 10.75
CA HIS A 40 5.27 0.50 10.66
C HIS A 40 6.53 1.09 11.29
N ARG A 41 7.11 0.36 12.23
CA ARG A 41 8.42 0.68 12.83
C ARG A 41 9.58 0.26 11.94
N ASP A 42 9.44 -0.90 11.29
CA ASP A 42 10.41 -1.38 10.30
C ASP A 42 9.92 -1.01 8.91
N ILE A 43 10.69 -0.16 8.22
CA ILE A 43 10.40 0.29 6.87
C ILE A 43 10.71 -0.77 5.80
N LYS A 44 11.52 -1.79 6.12
CA LYS A 44 11.94 -2.80 5.15
C LYS A 44 10.77 -3.55 4.54
N ILE A 45 9.74 -3.84 5.34
CA ILE A 45 8.54 -4.51 4.84
C ILE A 45 7.79 -3.63 3.83
N LEU A 46 7.75 -2.31 4.04
CA LEU A 46 7.10 -1.39 3.13
C LEU A 46 7.86 -1.28 1.81
N LEU A 47 9.19 -1.19 1.89
CA LEU A 47 10.07 -1.15 0.73
C LEU A 47 9.96 -2.45 -0.10
N ASN A 48 9.98 -3.61 0.56
CA ASN A 48 10.02 -4.89 -0.15
C ASN A 48 8.65 -5.34 -0.66
N THR A 49 7.56 -4.90 -0.04
CA THR A 49 6.21 -5.43 -0.33
C THR A 49 5.35 -4.45 -1.12
N TYR A 50 5.45 -3.15 -0.85
CA TYR A 50 4.53 -2.15 -1.39
C TYR A 50 5.21 -1.10 -2.26
N TYR A 51 6.52 -0.89 -2.12
CA TYR A 51 7.24 0.07 -2.93
C TYR A 51 7.56 -0.51 -4.32
N ALA A 52 6.79 -0.09 -5.31
CA ALA A 52 6.96 -0.48 -6.71
C ALA A 52 6.75 0.75 -7.63
N PRO A 53 7.67 1.73 -7.60
CA PRO A 53 7.54 2.92 -8.44
C PRO A 53 7.67 2.54 -9.92
N LYS A 54 6.94 3.25 -10.79
CA LYS A 54 7.16 3.15 -12.23
C LYS A 54 8.46 3.88 -12.57
N MET A 55 9.27 3.29 -13.45
CA MET A 55 10.55 3.90 -13.84
C MET A 55 10.37 5.29 -14.45
N GLU A 56 9.26 5.52 -15.16
CA GLU A 56 8.86 6.84 -15.69
C GLU A 56 8.77 7.91 -14.59
N ASP A 57 8.28 7.56 -13.40
CA ASP A 57 8.17 8.48 -12.27
C ASP A 57 9.52 8.70 -11.59
N VAL A 58 10.41 7.70 -11.65
CA VAL A 58 11.79 7.83 -11.15
C VAL A 58 12.60 8.76 -12.03
N VAL A 59 12.44 8.71 -13.36
CA VAL A 59 13.15 9.60 -14.30
C VAL A 59 12.85 11.08 -14.00
N LYS A 60 11.60 11.41 -13.67
CA LYS A 60 11.18 12.79 -13.32
C LYS A 60 11.87 13.34 -12.07
N LEU A 61 12.51 12.50 -11.24
CA LEU A 61 13.25 12.91 -10.06
C LEU A 61 14.72 13.28 -10.36
N LEU A 62 15.20 13.00 -11.58
CA LEU A 62 16.59 13.21 -12.00
C LEU A 62 16.79 14.47 -12.86
N ASP A 63 15.70 15.13 -13.24
CA ASP A 63 15.70 16.44 -13.92
C ASP A 63 15.87 17.60 -12.91
#